data_AF-A0A8T3VM61-F1
#
_entry.id   AF-A0A8T3VM61-F1
#
_cell.length_a   1.000
_cell.length_b   1.000
_cell.length_c   1.000
_cell.angle_alpha   90.00
_cell.angle_beta   90.00
_cell.angle_gamma   90.00
#
_symmetry.space_group_name_H-M   'P 1'
#
loop_
_entity.id
_entity.type
_entity.pdbx_description
1 polymer ?
#
loop_
_entity_poly.entity_id
_entity_poly.type
_entity_poly.pdbx_seq_one_letter_code
_entity_poly.pdbx_strand_id
1 'polypeptide(L)'
;MVDGISYDDVMEYDHLFTMAPAFILKMMAGTNSNLVSKFRSTVQYYMDGLDDDQKSKLDIILGSDIDDLQAIMKESYAKTNKEQYKILADPKNREFIDKNLGELRSMI
;
A
#
# COMPACT_ATOMS: atom_id res chain seq x y z
N MET A 1 -10.83 11.66 0.61
CA MET A 1 -9.73 11.79 -0.38
C MET A 1 -8.49 11.88 0.47
N VAL A 2 -7.46 11.08 0.22
CA VAL A 2 -6.15 11.36 0.82
C VAL A 2 -5.71 12.72 0.26
N ASP A 3 -5.46 13.70 1.13
CA ASP A 3 -4.96 15.01 0.70
C ASP A 3 -3.61 14.83 -0.01
N GLY A 4 -3.64 14.84 -1.35
CA GLY A 4 -2.45 14.77 -2.20
C GLY A 4 -2.11 13.41 -2.84
N ILE A 5 -2.88 12.35 -2.62
CA ILE A 5 -2.72 11.07 -3.35
C ILE A 5 -4.01 10.72 -4.08
N SER A 6 -3.88 10.41 -5.37
CA SER A 6 -4.99 10.15 -6.29
C SER A 6 -4.84 8.80 -6.98
N TYR A 7 -5.85 8.45 -7.79
CA TYR A 7 -5.76 7.32 -8.71
C TYR A 7 -4.55 7.40 -9.65
N ASP A 8 -4.20 8.60 -10.15
CA ASP A 8 -3.12 8.76 -11.11
C ASP A 8 -1.75 8.43 -10.47
N ASP A 9 -1.57 8.79 -9.19
CA ASP A 9 -0.39 8.42 -8.40
C ASP A 9 -0.32 6.89 -8.21
N VAL A 10 -1.45 6.22 -7.96
CA VAL A 10 -1.47 4.75 -7.89
C VAL A 10 -1.12 4.12 -9.23
N MET A 11 -1.54 4.73 -10.35
CA MET A 11 -1.26 4.22 -11.69
C MET A 11 0.19 4.36 -12.12
N GLU A 12 0.92 5.36 -11.60
CA GLU A 12 2.38 5.46 -11.76
C GLU A 12 3.08 4.17 -11.28
N TYR A 13 2.54 3.54 -10.23
CA TYR A 13 3.08 2.34 -9.60
C TYR A 13 2.28 1.06 -9.89
N ASP A 14 1.35 1.07 -10.85
CA ASP A 14 0.43 -0.06 -11.12
C ASP A 14 1.15 -1.39 -11.37
N HIS A 15 2.30 -1.33 -12.04
CA HIS A 15 3.13 -2.49 -12.31
C HIS A 15 3.58 -3.20 -11.02
N LEU A 16 3.80 -2.46 -9.92
CA LEU A 16 4.21 -3.04 -8.63
C LEU A 16 3.08 -3.85 -7.98
N PHE A 17 1.84 -3.39 -8.09
CA PHE A 17 0.67 -4.09 -7.53
C PHE A 17 0.41 -5.44 -8.19
N THR A 18 0.91 -5.63 -9.41
CA THR A 18 0.70 -6.87 -10.18
C THR A 18 1.88 -7.84 -10.12
N MET A 19 3.00 -7.46 -9.50
CA MET A 19 4.15 -8.36 -9.30
C MET A 19 3.78 -9.57 -8.43
N ALA A 20 2.92 -9.36 -7.44
CA ALA A 20 2.37 -10.45 -6.64
C ALA A 20 1.03 -10.92 -7.22
N PRO A 21 0.87 -12.23 -7.48
CA PRO A 21 -0.44 -12.81 -7.79
C PRO A 21 -1.46 -12.50 -6.68
N ALA A 22 -2.70 -12.20 -7.07
CA ALA A 22 -3.76 -11.81 -6.13
C ALA A 22 -4.02 -12.86 -5.03
N PHE A 23 -3.89 -14.15 -5.33
CA PHE A 23 -4.07 -15.21 -4.33
C PHE A 23 -3.00 -15.15 -3.21
N ILE A 24 -1.77 -14.74 -3.53
CA ILE A 24 -0.69 -14.58 -2.55
C ILE A 24 -1.00 -13.38 -1.65
N LEU A 25 -1.37 -12.24 -2.25
CA LEU A 25 -1.75 -11.05 -1.48
C LEU A 25 -2.94 -11.33 -0.56
N LYS A 26 -3.96 -12.04 -1.07
CA LYS A 26 -5.12 -12.46 -0.29
C LYS A 26 -4.74 -13.35 0.89
N MET A 27 -3.81 -14.29 0.68
CA MET A 27 -3.29 -15.15 1.74
C MET A 27 -2.56 -14.32 2.81
N MET A 28 -1.67 -13.41 2.39
CA MET A 28 -0.91 -12.56 3.30
C MET A 28 -1.81 -11.62 4.12
N ALA A 29 -2.82 -11.04 3.49
CA ALA A 29 -3.83 -10.21 4.15
C ALA A 29 -4.67 -11.04 5.13
N GLY A 30 -5.12 -12.23 4.71
CA GLY A 30 -5.93 -13.13 5.54
C GLY A 30 -5.21 -13.68 6.78
N THR A 31 -3.87 -13.77 6.75
CA THR A 31 -3.07 -14.13 7.92
C THR A 31 -2.51 -12.91 8.67
N ASN A 32 -2.95 -11.70 8.32
CA ASN A 32 -2.46 -10.44 8.88
C ASN A 32 -0.92 -10.37 8.95
N SER A 33 -0.26 -10.74 7.85
CA SER A 33 1.20 -10.81 7.79
C SER A 33 1.85 -9.42 7.88
N ASN A 34 2.92 -9.30 8.67
CA ASN A 34 3.79 -8.12 8.64
C ASN A 34 4.84 -8.29 7.54
N LEU A 35 4.51 -7.83 6.33
CA LEU A 35 5.39 -7.94 5.17
C LEU A 35 6.60 -7.03 5.28
N VAL A 36 6.42 -5.84 5.85
CA VAL A 36 7.49 -4.88 6.05
C VAL A 36 8.56 -5.45 6.97
N SER A 37 8.15 -6.05 8.10
CA SER A 37 9.09 -6.72 9.01
C SER A 37 9.77 -7.92 8.36
N LYS A 38 9.00 -8.72 7.60
CA LYS A 38 9.54 -9.90 6.87
C LYS A 38 10.58 -9.53 5.82
N PHE A 39 10.42 -8.39 5.16
CA PHE A 39 11.28 -7.92 4.08
C PHE A 39 12.07 -6.66 4.46
N ARG A 40 12.33 -6.45 5.76
CA ARG A 40 12.85 -5.20 6.32
C ARG A 40 14.08 -4.66 5.61
N SER A 41 15.08 -5.50 5.35
CA SER A 41 16.31 -5.08 4.66
C SER A 41 16.06 -4.59 3.23
N THR A 42 15.14 -5.24 2.50
CA THR A 42 14.77 -4.83 1.14
C THR A 42 13.97 -3.52 1.18
N VAL A 43 13.04 -3.39 2.13
CA VAL A 43 12.26 -2.16 2.31
C VAL A 43 13.19 -0.99 2.64
N GLN A 44 14.13 -1.17 3.59
CA GLN A 44 15.10 -0.13 3.95
C GLN A 44 15.93 0.30 2.74
N TYR A 45 16.43 -0.67 1.96
CA TYR A 45 17.22 -0.38 0.76
C TYR A 45 16.47 0.53 -0.24
N TYR A 46 15.18 0.29 -0.47
CA TYR A 46 14.39 1.15 -1.34
C TYR A 46 14.02 2.49 -0.69
N MET A 47 13.78 2.52 0.62
CA MET A 47 13.51 3.76 1.37
C MET A 47 14.70 4.72 1.33
N ASP A 48 15.93 4.20 1.49
CA ASP A 48 17.15 5.00 1.44
C ASP A 48 17.38 5.64 0.05
N GLY A 49 16.78 5.06 -0.99
CA GLY A 49 16.89 5.49 -2.37
C GLY A 49 15.77 6.40 -2.88
N LEU A 50 14.78 6.76 -2.05
CA LEU A 50 13.67 7.60 -2.48
C LEU A 50 14.14 9.03 -2.80
N ASP A 51 13.63 9.58 -3.89
CA ASP A 51 13.77 11.02 -4.19
C ASP A 51 12.80 11.86 -3.34
N ASP A 52 12.87 13.19 -3.47
CA ASP A 52 12.08 14.10 -2.65
C ASP A 52 10.57 14.03 -2.95
N ASP A 53 10.17 13.74 -4.19
CA ASP A 53 8.75 13.56 -4.56
C ASP A 53 8.20 12.27 -3.94
N GLN A 54 8.97 11.19 -4.06
CA GLN A 54 8.62 9.89 -3.50
C GLN A 54 8.56 9.92 -1.96
N LYS A 55 9.48 10.63 -1.31
CA LYS A 55 9.44 10.85 0.14
C LYS A 55 8.19 11.62 0.55
N SER A 56 7.86 12.70 -0.16
CA SER A 56 6.65 13.47 0.09
C SER A 56 5.38 12.60 -0.05
N LYS A 57 5.29 11.80 -1.12
CA LYS A 57 4.19 10.85 -1.31
C LYS A 57 4.11 9.80 -0.20
N LEU A 58 5.26 9.27 0.23
CA LEU A 58 5.33 8.32 1.34
C LEU A 58 4.84 8.95 2.65
N ASP A 59 5.27 10.16 2.98
CA ASP A 59 4.83 10.88 4.17
C ASP A 59 3.33 11.11 4.18
N ILE A 60 2.73 11.47 3.04
CA ILE A 60 1.28 11.60 2.89
C ILE A 60 0.60 10.25 3.17
N ILE A 61 1.07 9.17 2.54
CA ILE A 61 0.50 7.83 2.74
C ILE A 61 0.59 7.40 4.21
N LEU A 62 1.75 7.60 4.84
CA LEU A 62 1.97 7.26 6.24
C LEU A 62 1.17 8.17 7.18
N GLY A 63 0.79 9.38 6.78
CA GLY A 63 -0.07 10.28 7.56
C GLY A 63 -1.59 10.07 7.34
N SER A 64 -1.98 9.29 6.34
CA SER A 64 -3.38 9.14 5.92
C SER A 64 -4.20 8.22 6.82
N ASP A 65 -5.52 8.45 6.88
CA ASP A 65 -6.45 7.44 7.40
C ASP A 65 -6.49 6.23 6.46
N ILE A 66 -6.59 5.04 7.05
CA ILE A 66 -6.73 3.80 6.30
C ILE A 66 -7.98 3.83 5.43
N ASP A 67 -9.07 4.43 5.91
CA ASP A 67 -10.32 4.49 5.12
C ASP A 67 -10.14 5.29 3.82
N ASP A 68 -9.36 6.37 3.85
CA ASP A 68 -9.05 7.14 2.65
C ASP A 68 -8.14 6.35 1.69
N LEU A 69 -7.14 5.64 2.21
CA LEU A 69 -6.28 4.76 1.39
C LEU A 69 -7.10 3.63 0.74
N GLN A 70 -8.00 3.01 1.48
CA GLN A 70 -8.88 1.97 0.96
C GLN A 70 -9.89 2.52 -0.06
N ALA A 71 -10.34 3.77 0.09
CA ALA A 71 -11.19 4.43 -0.90
C ALA A 71 -10.46 4.63 -2.23
N ILE A 72 -9.18 5.01 -2.22
CA ILE A 72 -8.37 5.11 -3.44
C ILE A 72 -8.18 3.73 -4.08
N MET A 73 -7.88 2.70 -3.28
CA MET A 73 -7.79 1.33 -3.81
C MET A 73 -9.12 0.86 -4.43
N LYS A 74 -10.26 1.26 -3.85
CA LYS A 74 -11.59 0.96 -4.39
C LYS A 74 -11.81 1.64 -5.75
N GLU A 75 -11.40 2.90 -5.88
CA GLU A 75 -11.43 3.62 -7.15
C GLU A 75 -10.55 2.93 -8.20
N SER A 76 -9.31 2.58 -7.83
CA SER A 76 -8.37 1.86 -8.70
C SER A 76 -8.92 0.51 -9.15
N TYR A 77 -9.61 -0.23 -8.27
CA TYR A 77 -10.30 -1.46 -8.65
C TYR A 77 -11.43 -1.19 -9.65
N ALA A 78 -12.27 -0.19 -9.41
CA ALA A 78 -13.38 0.13 -10.30
C ALA A 78 -12.92 0.46 -11.74
N LYS A 79 -11.73 1.06 -11.89
CA LYS A 79 -11.17 1.44 -13.20
C LYS A 79 -10.35 0.33 -13.87
N THR A 80 -9.69 -0.53 -13.11
CA THR A 80 -8.73 -1.52 -13.66
C THR A 80 -9.21 -2.97 -13.58
N ASN A 81 -10.19 -3.26 -12.72
CA ASN A 81 -10.68 -4.59 -12.38
C ASN A 81 -9.58 -5.55 -11.84
N LYS A 82 -8.45 -5.04 -11.35
CA LYS A 82 -7.38 -5.87 -10.77
C LYS A 82 -7.70 -6.26 -9.34
N GLU A 83 -7.71 -7.56 -9.06
CA GLU A 83 -8.09 -8.11 -7.76
C GLU A 83 -7.17 -7.66 -6.61
N GLN A 84 -5.91 -7.28 -6.89
CA GLN A 84 -5.01 -6.74 -5.86
C GLN A 84 -5.56 -5.46 -5.24
N TYR A 85 -6.09 -4.53 -6.04
CA TYR A 85 -6.72 -3.33 -5.53
C TYR A 85 -7.98 -3.63 -4.73
N LYS A 86 -8.78 -4.61 -5.17
CA LYS A 86 -9.97 -5.04 -4.43
C LYS A 86 -9.60 -5.61 -3.06
N ILE A 87 -8.53 -6.39 -2.96
CA ILE A 87 -8.05 -6.94 -1.68
C ILE A 87 -7.65 -5.78 -0.75
N LEU A 88 -6.89 -4.81 -1.24
CA LEU A 88 -6.47 -3.66 -0.45
C LEU A 88 -7.62 -2.71 -0.11
N ALA A 89 -8.66 -2.66 -0.94
CA ALA A 89 -9.88 -1.88 -0.70
C ALA A 89 -10.86 -2.53 0.30
N ASP A 90 -10.70 -3.81 0.63
CA ASP A 90 -11.64 -4.52 1.50
C ASP A 90 -11.47 -4.08 2.97
N PRO A 91 -12.52 -3.53 3.62
CA PRO A 91 -12.44 -3.10 5.02
C PRO A 91 -11.99 -4.19 5.98
N LYS A 92 -12.19 -5.48 5.65
CA LYS A 92 -11.71 -6.61 6.44
C LYS A 92 -10.19 -6.69 6.53
N ASN A 93 -9.48 -6.09 5.58
CA ASN A 93 -8.03 -6.05 5.54
C ASN A 93 -7.45 -4.77 6.16
N ARG A 94 -8.26 -3.94 6.84
CA ARG A 94 -7.80 -2.72 7.52
C ARG A 94 -6.63 -2.98 8.47
N GLU A 95 -6.74 -4.02 9.30
CA GLU A 95 -5.68 -4.37 10.27
C GLU A 95 -4.36 -4.76 9.57
N PHE A 96 -4.45 -5.47 8.44
CA PHE A 96 -3.28 -5.82 7.64
C PHE A 96 -2.56 -4.58 7.09
N ILE A 97 -3.32 -3.62 6.57
CA ILE A 97 -2.74 -2.37 6.04
C ILE A 97 -2.14 -1.56 7.19
N ASP A 98 -2.89 -1.33 8.26
CA ASP A 98 -2.46 -0.56 9.43
C ASP A 98 -1.18 -1.13 10.04
N LYS A 99 -1.11 -2.46 10.19
CA LYS A 99 0.08 -3.15 10.69
C LYS A 99 1.32 -2.90 9.84
N ASN A 100 1.19 -2.98 8.52
CA ASN A 100 2.32 -2.77 7.61
C ASN A 100 2.73 -1.29 7.55
N LEU A 101 1.77 -0.36 7.53
CA LEU A 101 2.09 1.08 7.61
C LEU A 101 2.72 1.44 8.95
N GLY A 102 2.25 0.87 10.06
CA GLY A 102 2.85 1.04 11.38
C GLY A 102 4.30 0.55 11.45
N GLU A 103 4.59 -0.60 10.84
CA GLU A 103 5.97 -1.07 10.73
C GLU A 103 6.83 -0.12 9.88
N LEU A 104 6.32 0.38 8.75
CA LEU A 104 7.03 1.37 7.92
C LEU A 104 7.34 2.65 8.71
N ARG A 105 6.36 3.16 9.48
CA ARG A 105 6.57 4.33 10.36
C ARG A 105 7.67 4.10 11.38
N SER A 106 7.91 2.86 11.82
CA SER A 106 8.99 2.54 12.78
C SER A 106 10.39 2.49 12.16
N MET A 107 10.49 2.54 10.82
CA MET A 107 11.75 2.51 10.07
C MET A 107 12.25 3.92 9.68
N ILE A 108 11.46 4.96 9.93
CA ILE A 108 11.77 6.37 9.70
C ILE A 108 12.07 7.04 11.04
#